data_AF-A0A7C6IIA8-F1
#
_entry.id   AF-A0A7C6IIA8-F1
#
_cell.length_a   1.000
_cell.length_b   1.000
_cell.length_c   1.000
_cell.angle_alpha   90.00
_cell.angle_beta   90.00
_cell.angle_gamma   90.00
#
_symmetry.space_group_name_H-M   'P 1'
#
loop_
_entity.id
_entity.type
_entity.pdbx_description
1 polymer ?
#
loop_
_entity_poly.entity_id
_entity_poly.type
_entity_poly.pdbx_seq_one_letter_code
_entity_poly.pdbx_strand_id
1 'polypeptide(L)' 'MIGKILKKMRLDNNVSQKMLADKLSISQTTLSGWERGYRQPTFESIEKIADFCNYTIAFKNNVNDEIIDSKNINRKDN' A
#
# COMPACT_ATOMS: atom_id res chain seq x y z
N MET A 1 10.02 -6.38 3.29
CA MET A 1 9.62 -6.62 1.88
C MET A 1 8.63 -5.57 1.41
N ILE A 2 7.46 -5.44 2.06
CA ILE A 2 6.41 -4.48 1.68
C ILE A 2 6.86 -3.01 1.67
N GLY A 3 7.69 -2.58 2.63
CA GLY A 3 8.20 -1.21 2.70
C GLY A 3 8.92 -0.73 1.43
N LYS A 4 9.68 -1.62 0.76
CA LYS A 4 10.35 -1.30 -0.50
C LYS A 4 9.35 -1.08 -1.64
N ILE A 5 8.26 -1.83 -1.65
CA ILE A 5 7.16 -1.70 -2.63
C ILE A 5 6.45 -0.35 -2.42
N LEU A 6 6.12 0.00 -1.17
CA LEU A 6 5.51 1.29 -0.84
C LEU A 6 6.39 2.47 -1.26
N LYS A 7 7.70 2.37 -1.00
CA LYS A 7 8.67 3.37 -1.46
C LYS A 7 8.68 3.49 -2.99
N LYS A 8 8.63 2.37 -3.71
CA LYS A 8 8.60 2.36 -5.18
C LYS A 8 7.34 3.05 -5.71
N MET A 9 6.16 2.67 -5.22
CA MET A 9 4.87 3.29 -5.60
C MET A 9 4.89 4.80 -5.40
N ARG A 10 5.41 5.27 -4.25
CA ARG A 10 5.53 6.70 -3.96
C ARG A 10 6.46 7.42 -4.92
N LEU A 11 7.63 6.84 -5.21
CA LEU A 11 8.62 7.44 -6.10
C LEU A 11 8.13 7.47 -7.55
N ASP A 12 7.43 6.45 -8.01
CA ASP A 12 6.83 6.41 -9.36
C ASP A 12 5.77 7.49 -9.54
N ASN A 13 5.11 7.90 -8.46
CA ASN A 13 4.17 9.01 -8.43
C ASN A 13 4.83 10.37 -8.20
N ASN A 14 6.16 10.47 -8.12
CA ASN A 14 6.91 11.70 -7.85
C ASN A 14 6.53 12.41 -6.54
N VAL A 15 6.14 11.65 -5.52
CA VAL A 15 5.64 12.19 -4.24
C VAL A 15 6.71 12.09 -3.15
N SER A 16 6.85 13.14 -2.33
CA SER A 16 7.78 13.11 -1.18
C SER A 16 7.18 12.33 0.00
N GLN A 17 8.02 11.82 0.91
CA GLN A 17 7.53 11.17 2.14
C GLN A 17 6.64 12.11 2.96
N LYS A 18 7.00 13.40 3.03
CA LYS A 18 6.23 14.39 3.77
C LYS A 18 4.84 14.57 3.16
N MET A 19 4.76 14.77 1.85
CA MET A 19 3.49 14.97 1.16
C MET A 19 2.56 13.76 1.30
N LEU A 20 3.09 12.54 1.12
CA LEU A 20 2.30 11.33 1.30
C LEU A 20 1.82 11.18 2.75
N ALA A 21 2.72 11.41 3.71
CA ALA A 21 2.38 11.32 5.13
C ALA A 21 1.29 12.34 5.52
N ASP A 22 1.42 13.58 5.05
CA ASP A 22 0.43 14.64 5.27
C ASP A 22 -0.93 14.27 4.64
N LYS A 23 -0.93 13.68 3.42
CA LYS A 23 -2.17 13.24 2.76
C LYS A 23 -2.85 12.07 3.48
N LEU A 24 -2.07 11.20 4.11
CA LEU A 24 -2.55 10.03 4.85
C LEU A 24 -2.79 10.31 6.34
N SER A 25 -2.60 11.55 6.78
CA SER A 25 -2.71 11.96 8.19
C SER A 25 -1.84 11.13 9.14
N ILE A 26 -0.62 10.80 8.71
CA ILE A 26 0.39 10.11 9.52
C ILE A 26 1.65 10.96 9.64
N SER A 27 2.53 10.64 10.59
CA SER A 27 3.83 11.31 10.65
C SER A 27 4.75 10.85 9.51
N GLN A 28 5.59 11.75 8.99
CA GLN A 28 6.65 11.39 8.03
C GLN A 28 7.57 10.29 8.58
N THR A 29 7.86 10.32 9.89
CA THR A 29 8.68 9.31 10.56
C THR A 29 8.03 7.92 10.53
N THR A 30 6.70 7.85 10.60
CA THR A 30 5.94 6.60 10.49
C THR A 30 6.10 6.01 9.09
N LEU A 31 5.86 6.82 8.04
CA LEU A 31 6.04 6.40 6.65
C LEU A 31 7.50 5.97 6.37
N SER A 32 8.47 6.74 6.85
CA SER A 32 9.89 6.41 6.70
C SER A 32 10.25 5.10 7.40
N GLY A 33 9.69 4.86 8.59
CA GLY A 33 9.83 3.60 9.33
C GLY A 33 9.28 2.41 8.55
N TRP A 34 8.13 2.57 7.88
CA TRP A 34 7.55 1.54 7.01
C TRP A 34 8.43 1.27 5.79
N GLU A 35 8.86 2.31 5.07
CA GLU A 35 9.67 2.17 3.86
C GLU A 35 11.03 1.51 4.12
N ARG A 36 11.61 1.77 5.29
CA ARG A 36 12.89 1.18 5.72
C ARG A 36 12.73 -0.18 6.39
N GLY A 37 11.50 -0.60 6.71
CA GLY A 37 11.20 -1.88 7.35
C GLY A 37 11.46 -1.91 8.86
N TYR A 38 11.63 -0.76 9.50
CA TYR A 38 11.74 -0.66 10.97
C TYR A 38 10.39 -0.84 11.67
N ARG A 39 9.29 -0.57 10.97
CA ARG A 39 7.92 -0.75 11.44
C ARG A 39 7.12 -1.44 10.35
N GLN A 40 6.15 -2.26 10.75
CA GLN A 40 5.21 -2.86 9.81
C GLN A 40 3.96 -1.98 9.69
N PRO A 41 3.54 -1.61 8.46
CA PRO A 41 2.24 -0.99 8.23
C PRO A 41 1.11 -2.02 8.40
N THR A 42 -0.09 -1.54 8.76
CA THR A 42 -1.30 -2.35 8.68
C THR A 42 -1.73 -2.53 7.23
N PHE A 43 -2.57 -3.54 6.94
CA PHE A 43 -3.13 -3.72 5.60
C PHE A 43 -3.88 -2.47 5.11
N GLU A 44 -4.70 -1.87 5.98
CA GLU A 44 -5.40 -0.61 5.69
C GLU A 44 -4.44 0.53 5.29
N SER A 45 -3.27 0.61 5.94
CA SER A 45 -2.25 1.62 5.59
C SER A 45 -1.63 1.34 4.22
N ILE A 46 -1.41 0.06 3.89
CA ILE A 46 -0.90 -0.37 2.59
C ILE A 46 -1.94 -0.03 1.50
N GLU A 47 -3.22 -0.33 1.73
CA GLU A 47 -4.32 0.02 0.82
C GLU A 47 -4.39 1.52 0.57
N LYS A 48 -4.36 2.34 1.62
CA LYS A 48 -4.36 3.80 1.49
C LYS A 48 -3.20 4.35 0.66
N ILE A 49 -2.00 3.79 0.82
CA ILE A 49 -0.83 4.18 0.02
C ILE A 49 -1.02 3.72 -1.44
N ALA A 50 -1.47 2.49 -1.66
CA ALA A 50 -1.71 1.95 -3.00
C ALA A 50 -2.77 2.78 -3.74
N ASP A 51 -3.89 3.07 -3.10
CA ASP A 51 -4.96 3.91 -3.63
C ASP A 51 -4.48 5.31 -3.99
N PHE A 52 -3.73 5.96 -3.08
CA PHE A 52 -3.15 7.27 -3.37
C PHE A 52 -2.19 7.24 -4.57
N CYS A 53 -1.44 6.15 -4.72
CA CYS A 53 -0.46 5.97 -5.79
C CYS A 53 -1.06 5.36 -7.07
N ASN A 54 -2.39 5.17 -7.16
CA ASN A 54 -3.09 4.51 -8.26
C ASN A 54 -2.65 3.05 -8.53
N TYR A 55 -2.43 2.27 -7.46
CA TYR A 55 -2.17 0.83 -7.52
C TYR A 55 -3.35 0.02 -6.97
N THR A 56 -3.53 -1.17 -7.53
CA THR A 56 -4.42 -2.20 -6.99
C THR A 56 -3.61 -3.28 -6.28
N ILE A 57 -4.03 -3.68 -5.08
CA ILE A 57 -3.47 -4.84 -4.39
C ILE A 57 -4.27 -6.06 -4.83
N ALA A 58 -3.58 -7.03 -5.45
CA ALA A 58 -4.22 -8.23 -5.96
C ALA A 58 -3.39 -9.49 -5.72
N PHE A 59 -4.09 -10.60 -5.56
CA PHE A 59 -3.56 -11.94 -5.53
C PHE A 59 -3.87 -12.62 -6.86
N LYS A 60 -2.85 -13.22 -7.47
CA LYS A 60 -3.01 -14.01 -8.69
C LYS A 60 -2.92 -15.49 -8.35
N ASN A 61 -3.90 -16.26 -8.81
CA ASN A 61 -3.85 -17.71 -8.79
C ASN A 61 -3.07 -18.19 -10.01
N ASN A 62 -1.96 -18.91 -9.78
CA ASN A 62 -1.07 -19.36 -10.86
C ASN A 62 -1.57 -20.63 -11.57
N VAL A 63 -2.66 -21.24 -11.12
CA VAL A 63 -3.23 -22.45 -11.72
C VAL A 63 -4.30 -22.11 -12.75
N ASN A 64 -5.17 -21.15 -12.44
CA ASN A 64 -6.32 -20.77 -13.26
C ASN A 64 -6.28 -19.30 -13.74
N ASP A 65 -5.17 -18.58 -13.49
CA ASP A 65 -4.97 -17.16 -13.81
C ASP A 65 -5.99 -16.18 -13.21
N GLU A 66 -6.78 -16.63 -12.23
CA GLU A 66 -7.74 -15.79 -11.52
C GLU A 66 -7.05 -14.68 -10.73
N ILE A 67 -7.60 -13.46 -10.76
CA ILE A 67 -7.11 -12.31 -10.02
C ILE A 67 -8.17 -11.89 -9.00
N ILE A 68 -7.76 -11.86 -7.73
CA ILE A 68 -8.58 -11.40 -6.61
C ILE A 68 -7.95 -10.11 -6.08
N ASP A 69 -8.66 -8.99 -6.15
CA ASP A 69 -8.17 -7.72 -5.59
C ASP A 69 -8.86 -7.32 -4.28
N SER A 70 -8.23 -6.40 -3.56
CA SER A 70 -8.71 -5.96 -2.25
C SER A 70 -10.03 -5.16 -2.29
N LYS A 71 -10.50 -4.75 -3.48
CA LYS A 71 -11.75 -3.99 -3.67
C LYS A 71 -12.92 -4.88 -4.09
N ASN A 72 -12.65 -5.99 -4.76
CA ASN A 72 -13.63 -6.91 -5.35
C ASN A 72 -13.90 -8.16 -4.51
N ILE A 73 -13.21 -8.34 -3.38
CA ILE A 73 -13.68 -9.25 -2.34
C ILE A 73 -14.90 -8.56 -1.71
N ASN A 74 -16.10 -9.01 -2.09
CA ASN A 74 -17.27 -8.81 -1.25
C ASN A 74 -16.87 -9.24 0.16
N ARG A 75 -16.74 -8.29 1.08
CA ARG A 75 -16.78 -8.57 2.53
C ARG A 75 -18.16 -9.15 2.80
N LYS A 76 -18.35 -10.43 2.47
CA LYS A 76 -19.39 -11.24 3.05
C LYS A 76 -18.91 -11.55 4.47
N ASP A 77 -18.90 -10.51 5.28
CA ASP A 77 -18.93 -10.67 6.72
C ASP A 77 -20.34 -11.20 7.01
N ASN A 78 -20.48 -12.53 6.96
CA ASN A 78 -21.57 -13.26 7.59
C ASN A 78 -21.22 -13.46 9.07
#